data_AF-A0A431ULF4-F1
#
_entry.id   AF-A0A431ULF4-F1
#
_cell.length_a   1.000
_cell.length_b   1.000
_cell.length_c   1.000
_cell.angle_alpha   90.00
_cell.angle_beta   90.00
_cell.angle_gamma   90.00
#
_symmetry.space_group_name_H-M   'P 1'
#
loop_
_entity.id
_entity.type
_entity.pdbx_description
1 polymer ?
#
loop_
_entity_poly.entity_id
_entity_poly.type
_entity_poly.pdbx_seq_one_letter_code
_entity_poly.pdbx_strand_id
1 'polypeptide(L)'
;MAISFYFDGDDVVWTQRLERPAVYLDTFAIREIADSDKLSARFAQALKSSGGTWLLASLSMGEFARFKDPRHVQCAERLLAQVVPHIQLFISEPSVRMGMPGETDLARRSLPRADERHMDYFSRRWAREQAFAETFQGMFQLVQERREEMTATLDGIASQLVASLFHHRRVEAYRRKAKASRPNDGRTRRQVIMGDLLRELVLDTNASISNNDALDLMHAVDAVDHCDLVLLDKAWQRRVDALRRRIAQSGVEMPVAACFSKSNDGIGRFLDSIERWTEHDGV
;
A
#
# COMPACT_ATOMS: atom_id res chain seq x y z
N MET A 1 1.57 1.34 -20.04
CA MET A 1 2.81 1.61 -19.26
C MET A 1 2.37 2.38 -18.03
N ALA A 2 2.82 1.97 -16.85
CA ALA A 2 2.30 2.53 -15.61
C ALA A 2 2.69 3.99 -15.38
N ILE A 3 3.90 4.41 -15.75
CA ILE A 3 4.29 5.84 -15.81
C ILE A 3 4.78 6.20 -17.21
N SER A 4 4.50 7.43 -17.63
CA SER A 4 5.17 8.07 -18.75
C SER A 4 5.42 9.55 -18.49
N PHE A 5 6.40 10.09 -19.22
CA PHE A 5 6.70 11.51 -19.25
C PHE A 5 6.68 11.99 -20.70
N TYR A 6 6.20 13.21 -20.92
CA TYR A 6 6.35 13.90 -22.19
C TYR A 6 6.52 15.41 -21.98
N PHE A 7 7.08 16.10 -22.96
CA PHE A 7 7.22 17.55 -22.95
C PHE A 7 5.99 18.19 -23.58
N ASP A 8 5.42 19.19 -22.90
CA ASP A 8 4.39 20.09 -23.42
C ASP A 8 4.95 21.53 -23.37
N GLY A 9 5.59 21.95 -24.48
CA GLY A 9 6.42 23.15 -24.48
C GLY A 9 7.63 23.01 -23.54
N ASP A 10 7.73 23.92 -22.57
CA ASP A 10 8.78 23.92 -21.55
C ASP A 10 8.41 23.05 -20.31
N ASP A 11 7.18 22.53 -20.26
CA ASP A 11 6.68 21.75 -19.14
C ASP A 11 6.91 20.25 -19.35
N VAL A 12 7.20 19.54 -18.26
CA VAL A 12 7.20 18.07 -18.24
C VAL A 12 5.89 17.58 -17.65
N VAL A 13 5.13 16.87 -18.47
CA VAL A 13 3.90 16.22 -18.03
C VAL A 13 4.17 14.78 -17.64
N TRP A 14 3.94 14.47 -16.36
CA TRP A 14 3.88 13.10 -15.85
C TRP A 14 2.46 12.55 -16.03
N THR A 15 2.33 11.34 -16.55
CA THR A 15 1.09 10.56 -16.43
C THR A 15 1.34 9.22 -15.73
N GLN A 16 0.37 8.75 -14.94
CA GLN A 16 0.40 7.42 -14.34
C GLN A 16 -0.93 6.67 -14.47
N ARG A 17 -0.85 5.34 -14.59
CA ARG A 17 -1.97 4.41 -14.70
C ARG A 17 -1.74 3.19 -13.82
N LEU A 18 -2.82 2.68 -13.23
CA LEU A 18 -2.81 1.43 -12.47
C LEU A 18 -3.07 0.27 -13.43
N GLU A 19 -2.01 -0.26 -14.03
CA GLU A 19 -2.07 -1.45 -14.88
C GLU A 19 -2.18 -2.71 -14.01
N ARG A 20 -2.91 -3.72 -14.49
CA ARG A 20 -3.12 -4.97 -13.74
C ARG A 20 -2.14 -6.06 -14.20
N PRO A 21 -1.61 -6.90 -13.28
CA PRO A 21 -1.91 -6.92 -11.86
C PRO A 21 -1.32 -5.70 -11.14
N ALA A 22 -2.17 -5.04 -10.35
CA ALA A 22 -1.74 -4.03 -9.42
C ALA A 22 -1.25 -4.73 -8.16
N VAL A 23 -0.01 -4.46 -7.76
CA VAL A 23 0.63 -5.14 -6.64
C VAL A 23 1.08 -4.16 -5.57
N TYR A 24 0.97 -4.55 -4.31
CA TYR A 24 1.48 -3.78 -3.18
C TYR A 24 2.43 -4.61 -2.34
N LEU A 25 3.53 -3.96 -1.92
CA LEU A 25 4.53 -4.52 -1.01
C LEU A 25 4.59 -3.65 0.24
N ASP A 26 4.30 -4.26 1.39
CA ASP A 26 4.60 -3.65 2.69
C ASP A 26 6.12 -3.47 2.86
N THR A 27 6.55 -2.60 3.77
CA THR A 27 7.96 -2.24 4.00
C THR A 27 8.84 -3.47 4.26
N PHE A 28 8.35 -4.45 5.04
CA PHE A 28 9.10 -5.70 5.23
C PHE A 28 9.25 -6.47 3.91
N ALA A 29 8.23 -6.49 3.06
CA ALA A 29 8.21 -7.24 1.81
C ALA A 29 9.18 -6.63 0.79
N ILE A 30 9.20 -5.29 0.71
CA ILE A 30 10.20 -4.56 -0.10
C ILE A 30 11.59 -4.98 0.35
N ARG A 31 11.88 -4.95 1.65
CA ARG A 31 13.20 -5.35 2.19
C ARG A 31 13.56 -6.80 1.84
N GLU A 32 12.66 -7.75 2.08
CA GLU A 32 12.93 -9.18 1.84
C GLU A 32 13.17 -9.50 0.36
N ILE A 33 12.42 -8.85 -0.54
CA ILE A 33 12.63 -9.01 -1.99
C ILE A 33 13.93 -8.31 -2.41
N ALA A 34 14.17 -7.10 -1.93
CA ALA A 34 15.33 -6.27 -2.28
C ALA A 34 16.67 -6.85 -1.78
N ASP A 35 16.68 -7.52 -0.63
CA ASP A 35 17.89 -8.12 -0.04
C ASP A 35 18.32 -9.42 -0.78
N SER A 36 17.53 -9.92 -1.74
CA SER A 36 17.86 -11.11 -2.53
C SER A 36 17.85 -10.80 -4.02
N ASP A 37 19.03 -10.88 -4.67
CA ASP A 37 19.15 -10.68 -6.12
C ASP A 37 18.20 -11.58 -6.92
N LYS A 38 18.03 -12.83 -6.47
CA LYS A 38 17.10 -13.79 -7.08
C LYS A 38 15.65 -13.33 -6.98
N LEU A 39 15.20 -12.88 -5.80
CA LEU A 39 13.82 -12.44 -5.61
C LEU A 39 13.57 -11.10 -6.30
N SER A 40 14.53 -10.17 -6.24
CA SER A 40 14.47 -8.89 -6.95
C SER A 40 14.32 -9.08 -8.45
N ALA A 41 15.19 -9.88 -9.06
CA ALA A 41 15.12 -10.18 -10.49
C ALA A 41 13.80 -10.88 -10.86
N ARG A 42 13.35 -11.82 -10.03
CA ARG A 42 12.08 -12.53 -10.24
C ARG A 42 10.88 -11.59 -10.18
N PHE A 43 10.80 -10.72 -9.16
CA PHE A 43 9.73 -9.73 -9.03
C PHE A 43 9.72 -8.76 -10.22
N ALA A 44 10.88 -8.21 -10.58
CA ALA A 44 10.99 -7.28 -11.70
C ALA A 44 10.61 -7.93 -13.03
N GLN A 45 11.07 -9.16 -13.28
CA GLN A 45 10.71 -9.91 -14.48
C GLN A 45 9.22 -10.22 -14.52
N ALA A 46 8.63 -10.68 -13.42
CA ALA A 46 7.21 -11.00 -13.32
C ALA A 46 6.36 -9.76 -13.65
N LEU A 47 6.63 -8.63 -12.99
CA LEU A 47 5.87 -7.39 -13.17
C LEU A 47 5.97 -6.85 -14.61
N LYS A 48 7.17 -6.89 -15.21
CA LYS A 48 7.40 -6.50 -16.61
C LYS A 48 6.65 -7.41 -17.58
N SER A 49 6.73 -8.73 -17.36
CA SER A 49 6.10 -9.71 -18.25
C SER A 49 4.57 -9.68 -18.18
N SER A 50 4.01 -9.40 -17.02
CA SER A 50 2.56 -9.28 -16.83
C SER A 50 2.02 -7.89 -17.19
N GLY A 51 2.89 -6.92 -17.52
CA GLY A 51 2.50 -5.53 -17.74
C GLY A 51 1.97 -4.81 -16.48
N GLY A 52 2.19 -5.38 -15.30
CA GLY A 52 1.58 -4.90 -14.04
C GLY A 52 2.18 -3.62 -13.50
N THR A 53 1.61 -3.17 -12.38
CA THR A 53 2.05 -1.96 -11.67
C THR A 53 2.33 -2.26 -10.20
N TRP A 54 3.52 -1.88 -9.71
CA TRP A 54 3.79 -1.81 -8.27
C TRP A 54 3.31 -0.48 -7.71
N LEU A 55 2.25 -0.53 -6.89
CA LEU A 55 1.72 0.61 -6.17
C LEU A 55 2.63 0.94 -4.97
N LEU A 56 3.25 2.11 -4.98
CA LEU A 56 4.26 2.53 -4.01
C LEU A 56 3.75 3.73 -3.19
N ALA A 57 3.53 3.51 -1.89
CA ALA A 57 3.06 4.54 -0.97
C ALA A 57 4.23 5.39 -0.45
N SER A 58 4.02 6.71 -0.36
CA SER A 58 4.96 7.59 0.36
C SER A 58 5.16 7.21 1.82
N LEU A 59 4.13 6.65 2.46
CA LEU A 59 4.22 6.12 3.82
C LEU A 59 5.22 4.97 3.94
N SER A 60 5.11 3.96 3.07
CA SER A 60 6.01 2.79 3.07
C SER A 60 7.45 3.16 2.78
N MET A 61 7.66 4.12 1.88
CA MET A 61 9.00 4.68 1.68
C MET A 61 9.51 5.37 2.93
N GLY A 62 8.68 6.18 3.60
CA GLY A 62 9.02 6.84 4.86
C GLY A 62 9.46 5.87 5.95
N GLU A 63 8.86 4.68 6.03
CA GLU A 63 9.24 3.66 7.02
C GLU A 63 10.67 3.17 6.88
N PHE A 64 11.32 3.34 5.71
CA PHE A 64 12.74 3.04 5.56
C PHE A 64 13.64 3.90 6.45
N ALA A 65 13.20 5.07 6.90
CA ALA A 65 13.92 5.91 7.87
C ALA A 65 14.24 5.18 9.19
N ARG A 66 13.44 4.16 9.53
CA ARG A 66 13.58 3.37 10.75
C ARG A 66 14.71 2.36 10.67
N PHE A 67 15.18 2.02 9.47
CA PHE A 67 16.32 1.12 9.30
C PHE A 67 17.63 1.83 9.62
N LYS A 68 18.41 1.24 10.53
CA LYS A 68 19.74 1.75 10.88
C LYS A 68 20.79 1.44 9.83
N ASP A 69 20.65 0.29 9.17
CA ASP A 69 21.59 -0.16 8.16
C ASP A 69 21.25 0.50 6.80
N PRO A 70 22.14 1.37 6.26
CA PRO A 70 21.91 2.04 4.99
C PRO A 70 21.85 1.08 3.80
N ARG A 71 22.33 -0.17 3.95
CA ARG A 71 22.26 -1.17 2.88
C ARG A 71 20.83 -1.51 2.49
N HIS A 72 19.87 -1.48 3.42
CA HIS A 72 18.47 -1.74 3.10
C HIS A 72 17.89 -0.71 2.11
N VAL A 73 18.29 0.56 2.26
CA VAL A 73 17.92 1.64 1.34
C VAL A 73 18.55 1.40 -0.03
N GLN A 74 19.84 1.06 -0.07
CA GLN A 74 20.53 0.74 -1.33
C GLN A 74 19.92 -0.45 -2.07
N CYS A 75 19.51 -1.50 -1.34
CA CYS A 75 18.79 -2.64 -1.91
C CYS A 75 17.45 -2.21 -2.51
N ALA A 76 16.66 -1.42 -1.79
CA ALA A 76 15.36 -0.92 -2.26
C ALA A 76 15.49 -0.03 -3.51
N GLU A 77 16.52 0.83 -3.58
CA GLU A 77 16.86 1.62 -4.77
C GLU A 77 17.16 0.73 -5.99
N ARG A 78 17.96 -0.33 -5.79
CA ARG A 78 18.27 -1.28 -6.87
C ARG A 78 17.03 -2.02 -7.36
N LEU A 79 16.10 -2.34 -6.46
CA LEU A 79 14.82 -2.94 -6.83
C LEU A 79 13.96 -1.95 -7.64
N LEU A 80 13.85 -0.71 -7.18
CA LEU A 80 13.12 0.35 -7.87
C LEU A 80 13.64 0.60 -9.28
N ALA A 81 14.97 0.68 -9.45
CA ALA A 81 15.60 0.85 -10.76
C ALA A 81 15.28 -0.31 -11.74
N GLN A 82 15.03 -1.52 -11.22
CA GLN A 82 14.68 -2.68 -12.04
C GLN A 82 13.22 -2.69 -12.48
N VAL A 83 12.32 -2.00 -11.78
CA VAL A 83 10.88 -2.08 -12.06
C VAL A 83 10.33 -0.86 -12.79
N VAL A 84 10.97 0.30 -12.73
CA VAL A 84 10.54 1.46 -13.54
C VAL A 84 10.49 1.09 -15.03
N PRO A 85 9.45 1.51 -15.78
CA PRO A 85 8.37 2.43 -15.41
C PRO A 85 7.11 1.78 -14.80
N HIS A 86 7.17 0.52 -14.32
CA HIS A 86 6.05 -0.26 -13.78
C HIS A 86 5.73 0.06 -12.31
N ILE A 87 5.69 1.34 -11.94
CA ILE A 87 5.31 1.80 -10.61
C ILE A 87 4.16 2.80 -10.69
N GLN A 88 3.47 3.04 -9.58
CA GLN A 88 2.56 4.16 -9.43
C GLN A 88 2.74 4.77 -8.04
N LEU A 89 2.93 6.09 -7.96
CA LEU A 89 3.08 6.79 -6.69
C LEU A 89 1.73 7.27 -6.19
N PHE A 90 1.44 6.97 -4.94
CA PHE A 90 0.18 7.37 -4.31
C PHE A 90 0.36 7.87 -2.89
N ILE A 91 -0.58 8.72 -2.47
CA ILE A 91 -0.66 9.21 -1.09
C ILE A 91 -1.54 8.27 -0.29
N SER A 92 -0.97 7.66 0.76
CA SER A 92 -1.76 7.01 1.79
C SER A 92 -2.07 8.01 2.89
N GLU A 93 -3.30 8.52 2.93
CA GLU A 93 -3.74 9.46 3.96
C GLU A 93 -4.53 8.74 5.07
N PRO A 94 -4.21 8.99 6.36
CA PRO A 94 -4.98 8.52 7.51
C PRO A 94 -6.24 9.38 7.67
N SER A 95 -7.10 9.46 6.66
CA SER A 95 -8.30 10.28 6.73
C SER A 95 -9.44 9.55 7.42
N VAL A 96 -9.29 9.27 8.73
CA VAL A 96 -10.42 8.97 9.63
C VAL A 96 -11.40 10.16 9.69
N ARG A 97 -10.93 11.35 9.30
CA ARG A 97 -11.65 12.63 9.34
C ARG A 97 -12.34 13.03 8.03
N MET A 98 -12.06 12.39 6.90
CA MET A 98 -12.79 12.75 5.69
C MET A 98 -14.12 11.99 5.68
N GLY A 99 -15.18 12.72 6.05
CA GLY A 99 -16.51 12.47 5.50
C GLY A 99 -16.43 12.69 3.99
N MET A 100 -15.80 11.77 3.28
CA MET A 100 -15.83 11.77 1.83
C MET A 100 -17.25 11.38 1.45
N PRO A 101 -18.03 12.23 0.76
CA PRO A 101 -19.05 11.68 -0.12
C PRO A 101 -18.32 10.68 -1.02
N GLY A 102 -18.65 9.41 -0.85
CA GLY A 102 -17.95 8.32 -1.50
C GLY A 102 -18.96 7.39 -2.13
N GLU A 103 -18.54 6.75 -3.21
CA GLU A 103 -19.33 5.74 -3.86
C GLU A 103 -19.62 4.60 -2.86
N THR A 104 -20.91 4.30 -2.68
CA THR A 104 -21.37 3.14 -1.90
C THR A 104 -21.46 1.89 -2.76
N ASP A 105 -21.10 1.98 -4.05
CA ASP A 105 -20.84 0.82 -4.89
C ASP A 105 -19.60 0.10 -4.36
N LEU A 106 -19.80 -1.10 -3.85
CA LEU A 106 -18.75 -1.93 -3.28
C LEU A 106 -18.07 -2.80 -4.34
N ALA A 107 -18.71 -2.99 -5.51
CA ALA A 107 -18.22 -3.86 -6.58
C ALA A 107 -17.01 -3.26 -7.29
N ARG A 108 -16.95 -1.93 -7.40
CA ARG A 108 -15.84 -1.21 -8.05
C ARG A 108 -14.74 -0.89 -7.06
N ARG A 109 -13.50 -1.24 -7.41
CA ARG A 109 -12.32 -0.79 -6.67
C ARG A 109 -12.08 0.69 -6.91
N SER A 110 -11.70 1.39 -5.84
CA SER A 110 -11.30 2.79 -5.94
C SER A 110 -9.97 2.91 -6.68
N LEU A 111 -9.72 4.03 -7.34
CA LEU A 111 -8.38 4.35 -7.87
C LEU A 111 -7.54 5.04 -6.79
N PRO A 112 -6.23 4.76 -6.71
CA PRO A 112 -5.35 5.42 -5.76
C PRO A 112 -5.20 6.91 -6.11
N ARG A 113 -5.18 7.75 -5.08
CA ARG A 113 -4.93 9.19 -5.25
C ARG A 113 -3.46 9.42 -5.55
N ALA A 114 -3.20 10.10 -6.65
CA ALA A 114 -1.85 10.43 -7.10
C ALA A 114 -1.07 11.25 -6.06
N ASP A 115 0.22 10.96 -5.90
CA ASP A 115 1.13 11.77 -5.09
C ASP A 115 1.68 12.96 -5.89
N GLU A 116 0.86 14.01 -6.01
CA GLU A 116 1.16 15.21 -6.79
C GLU A 116 2.50 15.87 -6.39
N ARG A 117 2.89 15.77 -5.11
CA ARG A 117 4.16 16.36 -4.63
C ARG A 117 5.35 15.58 -5.12
N HIS A 118 5.31 14.24 -5.03
CA HIS A 118 6.38 13.42 -5.59
C HIS A 118 6.39 13.51 -7.13
N MET A 119 5.22 13.58 -7.77
CA MET A 119 5.13 13.76 -9.22
C MET A 119 5.81 15.05 -9.68
N ASP A 120 5.53 16.21 -9.05
CA ASP A 120 6.21 17.47 -9.38
C ASP A 120 7.73 17.37 -9.19
N TYR A 121 8.18 16.81 -8.06
CA TYR A 121 9.61 16.64 -7.78
C TYR A 121 10.31 15.82 -8.87
N PHE A 122 9.72 14.70 -9.29
CA PHE A 122 10.31 13.81 -10.28
C PHE A 122 10.13 14.30 -11.72
N SER A 123 9.08 15.06 -12.05
CA SER A 123 8.97 15.73 -13.36
C SER A 123 10.14 16.71 -13.58
N ARG A 124 10.54 17.45 -12.55
CA ARG A 124 11.72 18.34 -12.61
C ARG A 124 13.03 17.58 -12.76
N ARG A 125 13.14 16.38 -12.18
CA ARG A 125 14.29 15.50 -12.42
C ARG A 125 14.27 14.96 -13.85
N TRP A 126 13.13 14.49 -14.34
CA TRP A 126 12.97 14.00 -15.70
C TRP A 126 13.40 15.05 -16.75
N ALA A 127 13.06 16.32 -16.54
CA ALA A 127 13.48 17.42 -17.42
C ALA A 127 15.00 17.46 -17.67
N ARG A 128 15.81 16.99 -16.70
CA ARG A 128 17.27 16.95 -16.77
C ARG A 128 17.79 15.59 -17.22
N GLU A 129 17.29 14.52 -16.61
CA GLU A 129 17.87 13.18 -16.78
C GLU A 129 17.35 12.44 -18.01
N GLN A 130 16.06 12.62 -18.34
CA GLN A 130 15.34 11.95 -19.46
C GLN A 130 15.50 10.42 -19.51
N ALA A 131 15.78 9.81 -18.36
CA ALA A 131 15.92 8.38 -18.22
C ALA A 131 15.33 7.94 -16.87
N PHE A 132 14.60 6.82 -16.89
CA PHE A 132 13.77 6.40 -15.76
C PHE A 132 14.60 6.08 -14.52
N ALA A 133 15.69 5.31 -14.66
CA ALA A 133 16.50 4.91 -13.52
C ALA A 133 17.10 6.13 -12.81
N GLU A 134 17.62 7.09 -13.57
CA GLU A 134 18.24 8.33 -13.12
C GLU A 134 17.23 9.30 -12.51
N THR A 135 16.03 9.36 -13.07
CA THR A 135 14.93 10.19 -12.56
C THR A 135 14.53 9.75 -11.15
N PHE A 136 14.37 8.44 -10.93
CA PHE A 136 13.94 7.86 -9.66
C PHE A 136 15.08 7.55 -8.69
N GLN A 137 16.34 7.66 -9.13
CA GLN A 137 17.51 7.37 -8.30
C GLN A 137 17.54 8.21 -7.03
N GLY A 138 17.72 7.56 -5.88
CA GLY A 138 17.88 8.22 -4.58
C GLY A 138 16.56 8.55 -3.89
N MET A 139 15.43 8.04 -4.39
CA MET A 139 14.11 8.19 -3.78
C MET A 139 14.06 7.70 -2.32
N PHE A 140 14.57 6.50 -2.03
CA PHE A 140 14.74 5.97 -0.68
C PHE A 140 15.94 6.60 0.05
N GLN A 141 16.98 7.00 -0.68
CA GLN A 141 18.13 7.69 -0.08
C GLN A 141 17.74 9.02 0.59
N LEU A 142 16.84 9.79 -0.03
CA LEU A 142 16.27 11.02 0.54
C LEU A 142 15.59 10.78 1.90
N VAL A 143 14.94 9.62 2.06
CA VAL A 143 14.32 9.23 3.33
C VAL A 143 15.38 8.99 4.40
N GLN A 144 16.49 8.34 4.05
CA GLN A 144 17.58 8.06 4.97
C GLN A 144 18.31 9.34 5.42
N GLU A 145 18.51 10.28 4.50
CA GLU A 145 19.13 11.58 4.79
C GLU A 145 18.29 12.41 5.77
N ARG A 146 16.96 12.24 5.75
CA ARG A 146 16.01 12.91 6.63
C ARG A 146 15.43 12.00 7.70
N ARG A 147 16.16 10.93 8.08
CA ARG A 147 15.62 9.85 8.90
C ARG A 147 15.06 10.30 10.25
N GLU A 148 15.68 11.28 10.91
CA GLU A 148 15.24 11.75 12.23
C GLU A 148 13.90 12.48 12.13
N GLU A 149 13.78 13.40 11.17
CA GLU A 149 12.55 14.13 10.88
C GLU A 149 11.42 13.21 10.42
N MET A 150 11.75 12.25 9.53
CA MET A 150 10.78 11.29 9.02
C MET A 150 10.29 10.37 10.13
N THR A 151 11.19 9.83 10.95
CA THR A 151 10.81 8.97 12.09
C THR A 151 9.92 9.74 13.07
N ALA A 152 10.27 10.99 13.41
CA ALA A 152 9.46 11.81 14.31
C ALA A 152 8.05 12.09 13.73
N THR A 153 7.96 12.34 12.42
CA THR A 153 6.68 12.58 11.74
C THR A 153 5.82 11.31 11.74
N LEU A 154 6.39 10.15 11.39
CA LEU A 154 5.70 8.86 11.42
C LEU A 154 5.22 8.51 12.83
N ASP A 155 6.06 8.71 13.84
CA ASP A 155 5.70 8.45 15.24
C ASP A 155 4.59 9.40 15.71
N GLY A 156 4.60 10.66 15.28
CA GLY A 156 3.54 11.62 15.56
C GLY A 156 2.19 11.21 14.97
N ILE A 157 2.17 10.82 13.69
CA ILE A 157 0.97 10.32 13.00
C ILE A 157 0.45 9.04 13.67
N ALA A 158 1.34 8.07 13.89
CA ALA A 158 1.00 6.79 14.50
C ALA A 158 0.43 6.99 15.91
N SER A 159 1.06 7.82 16.74
CA SER A 159 0.61 8.07 18.12
C SER A 159 -0.78 8.70 18.18
N GLN A 160 -1.12 9.60 17.25
CA GLN A 160 -2.46 10.18 17.16
C GLN A 160 -3.52 9.12 16.81
N LEU A 161 -3.22 8.24 15.86
CA LEU A 161 -4.11 7.16 15.46
C LEU A 161 -4.29 6.13 16.58
N VAL A 162 -3.20 5.72 17.23
CA VAL A 162 -3.22 4.85 18.41
C VAL A 162 -4.08 5.45 19.52
N ALA A 163 -3.87 6.73 19.87
CA ALA A 163 -4.67 7.41 20.89
C ALA A 163 -6.16 7.46 20.55
N SER A 164 -6.50 7.74 19.29
CA SER A 164 -7.88 7.73 18.79
C SER A 164 -8.52 6.34 18.90
N LEU A 165 -7.81 5.28 18.50
CA LEU A 165 -8.29 3.90 18.60
C LEU A 165 -8.48 3.48 20.06
N PHE A 166 -7.55 3.81 20.95
CA PHE A 166 -7.68 3.56 22.39
C PHE A 166 -8.90 4.26 23.00
N HIS A 167 -9.15 5.51 22.60
CA HIS A 167 -10.34 6.23 23.03
C HIS A 167 -11.63 5.55 22.53
N HIS A 168 -11.74 5.31 21.23
CA HIS A 168 -12.94 4.75 20.62
C HIS A 168 -13.25 3.32 21.08
N ARG A 169 -12.24 2.45 21.23
CA ARG A 169 -12.48 1.07 21.68
C ARG A 169 -12.96 0.97 23.13
N ARG A 170 -12.77 2.01 23.96
CA ARG A 170 -13.32 2.08 25.32
C ARG A 170 -14.81 2.45 25.34
N VAL A 171 -15.33 3.04 24.26
CA VAL A 171 -16.74 3.43 24.14
C VAL A 171 -17.59 2.21 23.77
N GLU A 172 -18.49 1.81 24.68
CA GLU A 172 -19.34 0.64 24.51
C GLU A 172 -20.25 0.71 23.26
N ALA A 173 -20.78 1.90 22.94
CA ALA A 173 -21.57 2.10 21.72
C ALA A 173 -20.74 1.86 20.45
N TYR A 174 -19.47 2.24 20.46
CA TYR A 174 -18.56 2.03 19.33
C TYR A 174 -18.25 0.54 19.16
N ARG A 175 -17.98 -0.18 20.25
CA ARG A 175 -17.79 -1.65 20.22
C ARG A 175 -19.04 -2.38 19.74
N ARG A 176 -20.23 -1.99 20.21
CA ARG A 176 -21.50 -2.56 19.72
C ARG A 176 -21.69 -2.32 18.22
N LYS A 177 -21.40 -1.11 17.73
CA LYS A 177 -21.44 -0.79 16.31
C LYS A 177 -20.44 -1.63 15.51
N ALA A 178 -19.20 -1.75 16.00
CA ALA A 178 -18.21 -2.63 15.40
C ALA A 178 -18.76 -4.06 15.35
N LYS A 179 -19.20 -4.64 16.46
CA LYS A 179 -19.75 -6.01 16.53
C LYS A 179 -20.89 -6.25 15.53
N ALA A 180 -21.81 -5.29 15.40
CA ALA A 180 -22.99 -5.40 14.54
C ALA A 180 -22.75 -5.04 13.06
N SER A 181 -21.61 -4.43 12.72
CA SER A 181 -21.32 -3.96 11.36
C SER A 181 -21.47 -5.07 10.33
N ARG A 182 -21.92 -4.74 9.12
CA ARG A 182 -21.97 -5.67 7.98
C ARG A 182 -21.29 -5.01 6.78
N PRO A 183 -20.69 -5.78 5.85
CA PRO A 183 -20.10 -5.18 4.65
C PRO A 183 -21.08 -4.31 3.83
N ASN A 184 -22.38 -4.63 3.82
CA ASN A 184 -23.44 -3.90 3.08
C ASN A 184 -24.28 -2.92 3.93
N ASP A 185 -23.71 -2.31 4.95
CA ASP A 185 -24.45 -1.39 5.84
C ASP A 185 -24.48 0.07 5.37
N GLY A 186 -24.27 0.31 4.07
CA GLY A 186 -24.31 1.65 3.45
C GLY A 186 -23.03 2.48 3.64
N ARG A 187 -22.01 1.94 4.31
CA ARG A 187 -20.66 2.52 4.37
C ARG A 187 -19.99 2.51 3.00
N THR A 188 -19.09 3.45 2.77
CA THR A 188 -18.22 3.41 1.59
C THR A 188 -17.28 2.21 1.67
N ARG A 189 -16.76 1.78 0.51
CA ARG A 189 -15.83 0.65 0.42
C ARG A 189 -14.63 0.77 1.36
N ARG A 190 -13.98 1.94 1.40
CA ARG A 190 -12.85 2.24 2.30
C ARG A 190 -13.26 2.14 3.78
N GLN A 191 -14.46 2.60 4.15
CA GLN A 191 -14.99 2.49 5.51
C GLN A 191 -15.31 1.05 5.91
N VAL A 192 -15.73 0.21 4.96
CA VAL A 192 -15.90 -1.24 5.17
C VAL A 192 -14.55 -1.88 5.43
N ILE A 193 -13.57 -1.69 4.53
CA ILE A 193 -12.21 -2.25 4.66
C ILE A 193 -11.57 -1.82 5.98
N MET A 194 -11.48 -0.51 6.23
CA MET A 194 -10.91 0.05 7.47
C MET A 194 -11.61 -0.51 8.72
N GLY A 195 -12.95 -0.51 8.74
CA GLY A 195 -13.72 -0.98 9.88
C GLY A 195 -13.53 -2.47 10.17
N ASP A 196 -13.35 -3.29 9.15
CA ASP A 196 -13.11 -4.72 9.28
C ASP A 196 -11.67 -5.06 9.65
N LEU A 197 -10.69 -4.37 9.06
CA LEU A 197 -9.28 -4.53 9.46
C LEU A 197 -9.06 -4.11 10.92
N LEU A 198 -9.73 -3.06 11.39
CA LEU A 198 -9.70 -2.61 12.79
C LEU A 198 -10.54 -3.47 13.74
N ARG A 199 -11.48 -4.26 13.23
CA ARG A 199 -12.54 -4.91 14.04
C ARG A 199 -11.99 -5.63 15.26
N GLU A 200 -10.97 -6.46 15.08
CA GLU A 200 -10.36 -7.23 16.18
C GLU A 200 -9.71 -6.32 17.23
N LEU A 201 -9.03 -5.24 16.82
CA LEU A 201 -8.40 -4.28 17.75
C LEU A 201 -9.43 -3.45 18.54
N VAL A 202 -10.62 -3.28 17.96
CA VAL A 202 -11.74 -2.59 18.60
C VAL A 202 -12.48 -3.51 19.57
N LEU A 203 -12.65 -4.78 19.21
CA LEU A 203 -13.39 -5.75 20.02
C LEU A 203 -12.56 -6.35 21.16
N ASP A 204 -11.26 -6.55 20.96
CA ASP A 204 -10.33 -6.95 22.01
C ASP A 204 -9.75 -5.71 22.72
N THR A 205 -10.34 -5.36 23.85
CA THR A 205 -9.89 -4.20 24.65
C THR A 205 -8.55 -4.44 25.36
N ASN A 206 -8.08 -5.68 25.43
CA ASN A 206 -6.85 -6.06 26.10
C ASN A 206 -5.66 -6.14 25.12
N ALA A 207 -5.92 -6.28 23.82
CA ALA A 207 -4.87 -6.23 22.81
C ALA A 207 -4.07 -4.92 22.88
N SER A 208 -2.74 -5.03 22.82
CA SER A 208 -1.88 -3.86 22.60
C SER A 208 -2.04 -3.35 21.17
N ILE A 209 -1.99 -2.03 21.00
CA ILE A 209 -1.91 -1.38 19.68
C ILE A 209 -0.61 -0.59 19.66
N SER A 210 0.32 -0.98 18.80
CA SER A 210 1.60 -0.31 18.63
C SER A 210 1.51 0.80 17.59
N ASN A 211 2.54 1.66 17.54
CA ASN A 211 2.68 2.64 16.46
C ASN A 211 2.87 1.96 15.10
N ASN A 212 3.45 0.76 15.06
CA ASN A 212 3.58 0.00 13.81
C ASN A 212 2.21 -0.47 13.31
N ASP A 213 1.36 -1.00 14.19
CA ASP A 213 -0.01 -1.37 13.83
C ASP A 213 -0.79 -0.17 13.23
N ALA A 214 -0.54 1.04 13.75
CA ALA A 214 -1.16 2.24 13.23
C ALA A 214 -0.66 2.61 11.82
N LEU A 215 0.65 2.53 11.57
CA LEU A 215 1.21 2.80 10.24
C LEU A 215 0.79 1.74 9.22
N ASP A 216 0.84 0.47 9.62
CA ASP A 216 0.43 -0.65 8.77
C ASP A 216 -1.03 -0.55 8.36
N LEU A 217 -1.90 -0.12 9.28
CA LEU A 217 -3.31 0.09 8.96
C LEU A 217 -3.50 1.09 7.81
N MET A 218 -2.73 2.18 7.83
CA MET A 218 -2.91 3.28 6.88
C MET A 218 -2.70 2.80 5.45
N HIS A 219 -1.60 2.10 5.22
CA HIS A 219 -1.27 1.61 3.88
C HIS A 219 -1.98 0.31 3.53
N ALA A 220 -2.27 -0.57 4.51
CA ALA A 220 -3.01 -1.82 4.26
C ALA A 220 -4.44 -1.56 3.75
N VAL A 221 -5.12 -0.52 4.24
CA VAL A 221 -6.47 -0.18 3.75
C VAL A 221 -6.46 0.18 2.28
N ASP A 222 -5.56 1.07 1.87
CA ASP A 222 -5.45 1.52 0.49
C ASP A 222 -4.93 0.39 -0.42
N ALA A 223 -3.94 -0.38 0.04
CA ALA A 223 -3.42 -1.54 -0.68
C ALA A 223 -4.50 -2.59 -0.96
N VAL A 224 -5.32 -2.94 0.04
CA VAL A 224 -6.39 -3.93 -0.09
C VAL A 224 -7.53 -3.45 -0.98
N ASP A 225 -7.76 -2.14 -1.04
CA ASP A 225 -8.76 -1.53 -1.91
C ASP A 225 -8.30 -1.48 -3.37
N HIS A 226 -7.09 -0.98 -3.62
CA HIS A 226 -6.62 -0.64 -4.96
C HIS A 226 -5.98 -1.81 -5.71
N CYS A 227 -5.31 -2.73 -5.01
CA CYS A 227 -4.48 -3.75 -5.66
C CYS A 227 -5.21 -5.09 -5.89
N ASP A 228 -4.66 -5.86 -6.82
CA ASP A 228 -5.02 -7.26 -7.05
C ASP A 228 -4.33 -8.20 -6.08
N LEU A 229 -3.04 -7.95 -5.83
CA LEU A 229 -2.18 -8.79 -5.01
C LEU A 229 -1.47 -7.91 -3.98
N VAL A 230 -1.49 -8.29 -2.70
CA VAL A 230 -0.78 -7.56 -1.64
C VAL A 230 0.06 -8.52 -0.81
N LEU A 231 1.29 -8.12 -0.49
CA LEU A 231 2.18 -8.86 0.39
C LEU A 231 2.34 -8.06 1.70
N LEU A 232 1.59 -8.48 2.72
CA LEU A 232 1.52 -7.85 4.04
C LEU A 232 2.09 -8.78 5.12
N ASP A 233 2.26 -8.27 6.34
CA ASP A 233 2.68 -9.11 7.44
C ASP A 233 1.62 -10.17 7.80
N LYS A 234 1.96 -11.10 8.71
CA LYS A 234 1.05 -12.17 9.11
C LYS A 234 -0.19 -11.66 9.86
N ALA A 235 -0.08 -10.57 10.62
CA ALA A 235 -1.22 -10.02 11.36
C ALA A 235 -2.22 -9.39 10.40
N TRP A 236 -1.76 -8.57 9.45
CA TRP A 236 -2.59 -7.92 8.44
C TRP A 236 -3.18 -8.91 7.44
N GLN A 237 -2.42 -9.93 7.01
CA GLN A 237 -2.97 -11.00 6.18
C GLN A 237 -4.17 -11.68 6.86
N ARG A 238 -4.08 -12.01 8.15
CA ARG A 238 -5.20 -12.63 8.89
C ARG A 238 -6.43 -11.73 8.94
N ARG A 239 -6.24 -10.41 9.06
CA ARG A 239 -7.32 -9.41 9.06
C ARG A 239 -7.98 -9.31 7.69
N VAL A 240 -7.21 -9.30 6.62
CA VAL A 240 -7.74 -9.33 5.24
C VAL A 240 -8.49 -10.63 4.95
N ASP A 241 -7.97 -11.77 5.39
CA ASP A 241 -8.65 -13.06 5.28
C ASP A 241 -9.99 -13.07 6.04
N ALA A 242 -10.04 -12.42 7.21
CA ALA A 242 -11.28 -12.25 7.96
C ALA A 242 -12.28 -11.38 7.20
N LEU A 243 -11.85 -10.23 6.65
CA LEU A 243 -12.68 -9.38 5.78
C LEU A 243 -13.24 -10.17 4.58
N ARG A 244 -12.40 -10.91 3.84
CA ARG A 244 -12.83 -11.74 2.70
C ARG A 244 -13.91 -12.75 3.08
N ARG A 245 -13.75 -13.44 4.22
CA ARG A 245 -14.77 -14.36 4.74
C ARG A 245 -16.09 -13.65 5.03
N ARG A 246 -16.04 -12.45 5.62
CA ARG A 246 -17.24 -11.67 5.94
C ARG A 246 -17.95 -11.16 4.70
N ILE A 247 -17.21 -10.70 3.68
CA ILE A 247 -17.76 -10.32 2.36
C ILE A 247 -18.51 -11.52 1.77
N ALA A 248 -17.85 -12.68 1.67
CA ALA A 248 -18.45 -13.91 1.14
C ALA A 248 -19.72 -14.33 1.90
N GLN A 249 -19.69 -14.30 3.24
CA GLN A 249 -20.85 -14.61 4.08
C GLN A 249 -22.02 -13.62 3.92
N SER A 250 -21.71 -12.36 3.55
CA SER A 250 -22.73 -11.33 3.34
C SER A 250 -23.35 -11.35 1.94
N GLY A 251 -22.80 -12.14 1.01
CA GLY A 251 -23.26 -12.19 -0.39
C GLY A 251 -23.05 -10.89 -1.17
N VAL A 252 -22.11 -10.05 -0.70
CA VAL A 252 -21.82 -8.74 -1.32
C VAL A 252 -20.70 -8.91 -2.34
N GLU A 253 -20.89 -8.35 -3.51
CA GLU A 253 -19.83 -8.18 -4.49
C GLU A 253 -18.90 -7.05 -4.03
N MET A 254 -17.74 -7.43 -3.49
CA MET A 254 -16.74 -6.48 -3.02
C MET A 254 -15.34 -7.09 -3.24
N PRO A 255 -14.77 -6.97 -4.46
CA PRO A 255 -13.51 -7.63 -4.79
C PRO A 255 -12.35 -6.94 -4.07
N VAL A 256 -11.75 -7.56 -3.06
CA VAL A 256 -10.55 -7.07 -2.36
C VAL A 256 -9.32 -7.86 -2.79
N ALA A 257 -8.13 -7.28 -2.59
CA ALA A 257 -6.88 -7.92 -2.97
C ALA A 257 -6.71 -9.34 -2.41
N ALA A 258 -6.03 -10.22 -3.15
CA ALA A 258 -5.47 -11.44 -2.62
C ALA A 258 -4.27 -11.08 -1.73
N CYS A 259 -4.31 -11.52 -0.47
CA CYS A 259 -3.30 -11.15 0.52
C CYS A 259 -2.39 -12.32 0.84
N PHE A 260 -1.09 -12.06 0.78
CA PHE A 260 -0.02 -12.99 1.10
C PHE A 260 0.76 -12.47 2.31
N SER A 261 1.53 -13.34 2.96
CA SER A 261 2.53 -12.96 3.96
C SER A 261 3.77 -13.81 3.83
N LYS A 262 4.83 -13.51 4.59
CA LYS A 262 6.05 -14.35 4.62
C LYS A 262 5.78 -15.81 5.03
N SER A 263 4.67 -16.09 5.72
CA SER A 263 4.35 -17.44 6.20
C SER A 263 3.96 -18.39 5.06
N ASN A 264 4.28 -19.68 5.21
CA ASN A 264 3.88 -20.74 4.27
C ASN A 264 4.27 -20.40 2.81
N ASP A 265 5.54 -20.02 2.59
CA ASP A 265 6.07 -19.62 1.28
C ASP A 265 5.21 -18.54 0.58
N GLY A 266 4.65 -17.59 1.33
CA GLY A 266 3.76 -16.62 0.70
C GLY A 266 4.47 -15.60 -0.19
N ILE A 267 5.79 -15.38 -0.06
CA ILE A 267 6.55 -14.62 -1.07
C ILE A 267 6.60 -15.38 -2.39
N GLY A 268 6.92 -16.68 -2.36
CA GLY A 268 6.92 -17.53 -3.56
C GLY A 268 5.55 -17.55 -4.22
N ARG A 269 4.49 -17.79 -3.44
CA ARG A 269 3.10 -17.79 -3.94
C ARG A 269 2.64 -16.43 -4.48
N PHE A 270 3.06 -15.32 -3.87
CA PHE A 270 2.78 -13.98 -4.37
C PHE A 270 3.42 -13.77 -5.74
N LEU A 271 4.69 -14.13 -5.91
CA LEU A 271 5.40 -14.03 -7.19
C LEU A 271 4.79 -14.95 -8.26
N ASP A 272 4.45 -16.19 -7.91
CA ASP A 272 3.71 -17.12 -8.78
C ASP A 272 2.40 -16.49 -9.29
N SER A 273 1.68 -15.75 -8.43
CA SER A 273 0.43 -15.10 -8.82
C SER A 273 0.62 -13.94 -9.80
N ILE A 274 1.74 -13.22 -9.73
CA ILE A 274 2.08 -12.20 -10.74
C ILE A 274 2.43 -12.89 -12.07
N GLU A 275 3.28 -13.93 -12.01
CA GLU A 275 3.79 -14.64 -13.19
C GLU A 275 2.68 -15.36 -13.98
N ARG A 276 1.64 -15.82 -13.29
CA ARG A 276 0.48 -16.49 -13.91
C ARG A 276 -0.64 -15.52 -14.27
N TRP A 277 -0.48 -14.23 -14.04
CA TRP A 277 -1.54 -13.27 -14.30
C TRP A 277 -1.87 -13.23 -15.79
N THR A 278 -3.09 -13.59 -16.13
CA THR A 278 -3.63 -13.43 -17.47
C THR A 278 -4.63 -12.27 -17.46
N GLU A 279 -4.71 -11.49 -18.55
CA GLU A 279 -5.58 -10.30 -18.64
C GLU A 279 -7.06 -10.56 -18.31
N HIS A 280 -7.48 -11.83 -18.20
CA HIS A 280 -8.87 -12.25 -17.97
C HIS A 280 -9.20 -12.52 -16.49
N ASP A 281 -8.24 -12.47 -15.57
CA ASP A 281 -8.43 -12.73 -14.14
C ASP A 281 -8.90 -11.49 -13.33
N GLY A 282 -9.13 -10.35 -14.00
CA GLY A 282 -9.37 -9.04 -13.40
C GLY A 282 -10.81 -8.50 -13.48
N VAL A 283 -11.82 -9.37 -13.40
CA VAL A 283 -13.24 -8.95 -13.25
C VAL A 283 -13.55 -8.66 -11.78
#